data_AF-A0A358EJR6-F1
#
_entry.id   AF-A0A358EJR6-F1
#
_cell.length_a   1.000
_cell.length_b   1.000
_cell.length_c   1.000
_cell.angle_alpha   90.00
_cell.angle_beta   90.00
_cell.angle_gamma   90.00
#
_symmetry.space_group_name_H-M   'P 1'
#
loop_
_entity.id
_entity.type
_entity.pdbx_description
1 polymer ?
#
loop_
_entity_poly.entity_id
_entity_poly.type
_entity_poly.pdbx_seq_one_letter_code
_entity_poly.pdbx_strand_id
1 'polypeptide(L)'
;MIPSKQIVLICAVLAGCSPPVEIASPVLEKAIRKQLDKSKGDLTKADLDKITNLDLEYKNLTELPEGLEKLTNLEELNLCLNHQIDVSSLKELVHLTSLRLCENKMTDVKGLEKLTQLRDLDLYGNQLN
;
A
#
# COMPACT_ATOMS: atom_id res chain seq x y z
N MET A 1 29.85 -9.90 -16.48
CA MET A 1 29.51 -10.21 -15.08
C MET A 1 28.06 -9.84 -14.88
N ILE A 2 27.20 -10.85 -14.76
CA ILE A 2 25.76 -10.65 -14.55
C ILE A 2 25.59 -10.17 -13.10
N PRO A 3 24.90 -9.04 -12.83
CA PRO A 3 24.79 -8.52 -11.47
C PRO A 3 24.08 -9.55 -10.57
N SER A 4 24.58 -9.76 -9.34
CA SER A 4 24.10 -10.80 -8.39
C SER A 4 22.59 -10.80 -8.13
N LYS A 5 21.88 -9.71 -8.44
CA LYS A 5 20.42 -9.62 -8.34
C LYS A 5 19.67 -10.37 -9.46
N GLN A 6 20.26 -10.54 -10.65
CA GLN A 6 19.67 -11.36 -11.72
C GLN A 6 19.82 -12.86 -11.49
N ILE A 7 20.74 -13.29 -10.62
CA ILE A 7 20.95 -14.70 -10.29
C ILE A 7 19.79 -15.25 -9.46
N VAL A 8 19.19 -14.44 -8.58
CA VAL A 8 18.03 -14.83 -7.75
C VAL A 8 16.82 -15.19 -8.62
N LEU A 9 16.66 -14.53 -9.77
CA LEU A 9 15.52 -14.76 -10.67
C LEU A 9 15.57 -16.13 -11.37
N ILE A 10 16.75 -16.73 -11.55
CA ILE A 10 16.91 -18.01 -12.25
C ILE A 10 16.67 -19.20 -11.32
N CYS A 11 16.99 -19.10 -10.02
CA CYS A 11 16.82 -20.22 -9.09
C CYS A 11 15.36 -20.47 -8.65
N ALA A 12 14.49 -19.45 -8.69
CA ALA A 12 13.10 -19.57 -8.22
C ALA A 12 12.24 -20.54 -9.05
N VAL A 13 12.58 -20.76 -10.32
CA VAL A 13 11.76 -21.55 -11.27
C VAL A 13 11.76 -23.06 -10.94
N LEU A 14 12.73 -23.56 -10.16
CA LEU A 14 12.90 -25.00 -9.91
C LEU A 14 12.26 -25.51 -8.60
N ALA A 15 11.74 -24.63 -7.72
CA ALA A 15 11.30 -25.01 -6.37
C ALA A 15 9.79 -24.82 -6.08
N GLY A 16 8.97 -24.42 -7.06
CA GLY A 16 7.56 -24.11 -6.81
C GLY A 16 7.32 -22.91 -5.87
N CYS A 17 8.36 -22.15 -5.57
CA CYS A 17 8.30 -20.98 -4.69
C CYS A 17 7.92 -19.75 -5.53
N SER A 18 6.91 -19.00 -5.09
CA SER A 18 6.53 -17.75 -5.75
C SER A 18 7.70 -16.77 -5.70
N PRO A 19 7.98 -16.03 -6.80
CA PRO A 19 9.10 -15.09 -6.80
C PRO A 19 8.88 -13.99 -5.75
N PRO A 20 9.98 -13.48 -5.16
CA PRO A 20 9.90 -12.38 -4.21
C PRO A 20 9.36 -11.12 -4.89
N VAL A 21 8.54 -10.37 -4.17
CA VAL A 21 8.02 -9.07 -4.57
C VAL A 21 8.84 -7.99 -3.86
N GLU A 22 9.46 -7.11 -4.64
CA GLU A 22 10.19 -5.96 -4.11
C GLU A 22 9.21 -4.87 -3.65
N ILE A 23 9.30 -4.47 -2.38
CA ILE A 23 8.60 -3.33 -1.79
C ILE A 23 9.66 -2.29 -1.44
N ALA A 24 9.79 -1.23 -2.24
CA ALA A 24 10.86 -0.25 -2.08
C ALA A 24 10.65 0.66 -0.86
N SER A 25 9.39 0.92 -0.48
CA SER A 25 9.06 1.77 0.67
C SER A 25 9.27 1.03 2.00
N PRO A 26 10.21 1.48 2.87
CA PRO A 26 10.43 0.85 4.17
C PRO A 26 9.23 0.97 5.11
N VAL A 27 8.44 2.05 4.97
CA VAL A 27 7.22 2.26 5.76
C VAL A 27 6.18 1.21 5.38
N LEU A 28 5.97 1.00 4.08
CA LEU A 28 5.02 0.01 3.57
C LEU A 28 5.46 -1.41 3.89
N GLU A 29 6.75 -1.74 3.66
CA GLU A 29 7.28 -3.07 3.97
C GLU A 29 7.09 -3.38 5.46
N LYS A 30 7.42 -2.43 6.35
CA LYS A 30 7.23 -2.61 7.80
C LYS A 30 5.77 -2.81 8.17
N ALA A 31 4.85 -2.07 7.55
CA ALA A 31 3.41 -2.21 7.79
C ALA A 31 2.89 -3.58 7.34
N ILE A 32 3.26 -4.03 6.14
CA ILE A 32 2.91 -5.36 5.61
C ILE A 32 3.47 -6.47 6.51
N ARG A 33 4.75 -6.39 6.90
CA ARG A 33 5.38 -7.38 7.78
C ARG A 33 4.71 -7.47 9.14
N LYS A 34 4.31 -6.32 9.71
CA LYS A 34 3.56 -6.27 10.97
C LYS A 34 2.20 -6.97 10.83
N GLN A 35 1.49 -6.72 9.74
CA GLN A 35 0.18 -7.32 9.46
C GLN A 35 0.25 -8.84 9.30
N LEU A 36 1.32 -9.34 8.69
CA LEU A 36 1.52 -10.78 8.44
C LEU A 36 2.19 -11.52 9.58
N ASP A 37 2.60 -10.83 10.65
CA ASP A 37 3.51 -11.36 11.68
C ASP A 37 4.78 -12.01 11.07
N LYS A 38 5.34 -11.38 10.01
CA LYS A 38 6.44 -11.91 9.20
C LYS A 38 7.65 -10.97 9.23
N SER A 39 8.41 -11.03 10.32
CA SER A 39 9.54 -10.12 10.59
C SER A 39 10.74 -10.29 9.66
N LYS A 40 10.89 -11.43 8.97
CA LYS A 40 12.06 -11.78 8.14
C LYS A 40 11.64 -12.58 6.90
N GLY A 41 12.61 -12.77 6.00
CA GLY A 41 12.42 -13.50 4.74
C GLY A 41 11.69 -12.67 3.69
N ASP A 42 11.63 -13.23 2.48
CA ASP A 42 11.06 -12.53 1.34
C ASP A 42 9.54 -12.41 1.45
N LEU A 43 9.01 -11.28 0.98
CA LEU A 43 7.58 -11.11 0.71
C LEU A 43 7.28 -11.66 -0.67
N THR A 44 6.22 -12.44 -0.79
CA THR A 44 5.76 -13.04 -2.05
C THR A 44 4.39 -12.48 -2.44
N LYS A 45 3.94 -12.73 -3.67
CA LYS A 45 2.59 -12.33 -4.09
C LYS A 45 1.50 -12.94 -3.17
N ALA A 46 1.66 -14.20 -2.78
CA ALA A 46 0.75 -14.87 -1.85
C ALA A 46 0.74 -14.25 -0.44
N ASP A 47 1.84 -13.60 -0.03
CA ASP A 47 1.85 -12.82 1.21
C ASP A 47 1.04 -11.52 1.04
N LEU A 48 1.24 -10.81 -0.08
CA LEU A 48 0.52 -9.56 -0.36
C LEU A 48 -0.99 -9.77 -0.56
N ASP A 49 -1.38 -10.89 -1.15
CA ASP A 49 -2.79 -11.22 -1.40
C ASP A 49 -3.60 -11.43 -0.10
N LYS A 50 -2.92 -11.65 1.04
CA LYS A 50 -3.55 -11.75 2.36
C LYS A 50 -3.81 -10.39 3.01
N ILE A 51 -3.25 -9.31 2.46
CA ILE A 51 -3.42 -7.96 3.01
C ILE A 51 -4.74 -7.39 2.50
N THR A 52 -5.78 -7.44 3.34
CA THR A 52 -7.08 -6.82 3.07
C THR A 52 -7.29 -5.51 3.81
N ASN A 53 -6.53 -5.28 4.88
CA ASN A 53 -6.50 -4.01 5.61
C ASN A 53 -5.06 -3.58 5.87
N LEU A 54 -4.82 -2.27 5.82
CA LEU A 54 -3.50 -1.69 6.06
C LEU A 54 -3.60 -0.38 6.84
N ASP A 55 -2.78 -0.27 7.88
CA ASP A 55 -2.67 0.93 8.71
C ASP A 55 -1.35 1.67 8.45
N LEU A 56 -1.48 2.86 7.86
CA LEU A 56 -0.41 3.82 7.57
C LEU A 56 -0.65 5.15 8.31
N GLU A 57 -1.40 5.13 9.42
CA GLU A 57 -1.62 6.31 10.25
C GLU A 57 -0.33 6.84 10.86
N TYR A 58 -0.18 8.16 10.89
CA TYR A 58 0.94 8.83 11.56
C TYR A 58 2.30 8.30 11.10
N LYS A 59 2.54 8.37 9.79
CA LYS A 59 3.79 7.93 9.14
C LYS A 59 4.56 9.07 8.50
N ASN A 60 4.11 10.31 8.68
CA ASN A 60 4.67 11.52 8.06
C ASN A 60 4.76 11.40 6.53
N LEU A 61 3.79 10.72 5.91
CA LEU A 61 3.74 10.55 4.46
C LEU A 61 3.33 11.87 3.80
N THR A 62 4.03 12.22 2.72
CA THR A 62 3.65 13.30 1.79
C THR A 62 3.14 12.77 0.45
N GLU A 63 3.35 11.49 0.21
CA GLU A 63 2.90 10.75 -0.96
C GLU A 63 2.59 9.30 -0.54
N LEU A 64 1.86 8.58 -1.38
CA LEU A 64 1.61 7.16 -1.15
C LEU A 64 2.91 6.38 -1.34
N PRO A 65 3.20 5.41 -0.45
CA PRO A 65 4.43 4.64 -0.55
C PRO A 65 4.46 3.78 -1.81
N GLU A 66 5.58 3.79 -2.52
CA GLU A 66 5.81 2.94 -3.70
C GLU A 66 5.56 1.46 -3.38
N GLY A 67 4.79 0.79 -4.24
CA GLY A 67 4.42 -0.61 -4.08
C GLY A 67 3.05 -0.82 -3.43
N LEU A 68 2.36 0.24 -2.99
CA LEU A 68 1.02 0.14 -2.43
C LEU A 68 0.03 -0.44 -3.45
N GLU A 69 0.19 -0.10 -4.73
CA GLU A 69 -0.61 -0.60 -5.85
C GLU A 69 -0.52 -2.14 -6.03
N LYS A 70 0.49 -2.79 -5.43
CA LYS A 70 0.66 -4.25 -5.47
C LYS A 70 -0.30 -4.99 -4.52
N LEU A 71 -0.91 -4.28 -3.57
CA LEU A 71 -1.90 -4.80 -2.62
C LEU A 71 -3.30 -4.86 -3.25
N THR A 72 -3.43 -5.68 -4.29
CA THR A 72 -4.62 -5.73 -5.15
C THR A 72 -5.90 -6.19 -4.44
N ASN A 73 -5.79 -6.80 -3.26
CA ASN A 73 -6.93 -7.24 -2.44
C ASN A 73 -7.20 -6.30 -1.25
N LEU A 74 -6.60 -5.11 -1.22
CA LEU A 74 -6.82 -4.16 -0.13
C LEU A 74 -8.25 -3.60 -0.19
N GLU A 75 -8.97 -3.77 0.91
CA GLU A 75 -10.36 -3.32 1.09
C GLU A 75 -10.43 -2.12 2.05
N GLU A 76 -9.53 -2.04 3.03
CA GLU A 76 -9.49 -0.98 4.03
C GLU A 76 -8.11 -0.34 4.12
N LEU A 77 -8.05 0.99 4.04
CA LEU A 77 -6.81 1.76 4.13
C LEU A 77 -6.95 2.93 5.10
N ASN A 78 -6.09 2.96 6.12
CA ASN A 78 -5.96 4.09 7.04
C ASN A 78 -4.73 4.93 6.70
N LEU A 79 -4.95 6.17 6.31
CA LEU A 79 -3.93 7.18 6.01
C LEU A 79 -4.09 8.42 6.90
N CYS A 80 -4.84 8.33 8.01
CA CYS A 80 -5.03 9.46 8.90
C CYS A 80 -3.71 10.03 9.44
N LEU A 81 -3.73 11.32 9.80
CA LEU A 81 -2.61 12.01 10.44
C LEU A 81 -1.29 11.94 9.62
N ASN A 82 -1.39 12.05 8.30
CA ASN A 82 -0.25 12.28 7.42
C ASN A 82 -0.29 13.73 6.88
N HIS A 83 0.64 14.13 6.01
CA HIS A 83 0.79 15.52 5.59
C HIS A 83 0.52 15.67 4.09
N GLN A 84 -0.57 16.33 3.68
CA GLN A 84 -0.88 16.63 2.26
C GLN A 84 -0.58 15.46 1.31
N ILE A 85 -1.19 14.30 1.58
CA ILE A 85 -1.01 13.11 0.74
C ILE A 85 -1.67 13.32 -0.62
N ASP A 86 -0.90 13.15 -1.69
CA ASP A 86 -1.44 12.90 -3.03
C ASP A 86 -2.04 11.49 -3.10
N VAL A 87 -3.35 11.42 -3.30
CA VAL A 87 -4.13 10.17 -3.35
C VAL A 87 -4.38 9.66 -4.77
N SER A 88 -3.80 10.29 -5.80
CA SER A 88 -4.04 9.94 -7.21
C SER A 88 -3.66 8.51 -7.59
N SER A 89 -2.67 7.93 -6.88
CA SER A 89 -2.23 6.53 -7.09
C SER A 89 -3.17 5.49 -6.46
N LEU A 90 -4.17 5.89 -5.66
CA LEU A 90 -5.15 4.93 -5.10
C LEU A 90 -6.04 4.31 -6.17
N LYS A 91 -6.11 4.87 -7.38
CA LYS A 91 -6.95 4.38 -8.49
C LYS A 91 -6.74 2.89 -8.85
N GLU A 92 -5.58 2.32 -8.53
CA GLU A 92 -5.26 0.91 -8.78
C GLU A 92 -5.87 -0.03 -7.71
N LEU A 93 -6.28 0.51 -6.55
CA LEU A 93 -6.88 -0.22 -5.43
C LEU A 93 -8.39 -0.37 -5.63
N VAL A 94 -8.78 -1.08 -6.70
CA VAL A 94 -10.17 -1.18 -7.17
C VAL A 94 -11.12 -1.88 -6.19
N HIS A 95 -10.60 -2.59 -5.19
CA HIS A 95 -11.39 -3.26 -4.16
C HIS A 95 -11.56 -2.42 -2.88
N LEU A 96 -11.00 -1.21 -2.83
CA LEU A 96 -11.08 -0.38 -1.64
C LEU A 96 -12.54 0.02 -1.35
N THR A 97 -13.03 -0.37 -0.17
CA THR A 97 -14.39 -0.06 0.30
C THR A 97 -14.39 0.92 1.46
N SER A 98 -13.28 1.01 2.21
CA SER A 98 -13.10 1.96 3.31
C SER A 98 -11.76 2.69 3.20
N LEU A 99 -11.81 4.03 3.27
CA LEU A 99 -10.65 4.91 3.20
C LEU A 99 -10.73 5.98 4.28
N ARG A 100 -9.75 5.99 5.18
CA ARG A 100 -9.61 7.03 6.20
C ARG A 100 -8.48 7.99 5.84
N LEU A 101 -8.83 9.25 5.63
CA LEU A 101 -7.94 10.35 5.26
C LEU A 101 -8.03 11.51 6.25
N CYS A 102 -8.44 11.25 7.48
CA CYS A 102 -8.63 12.29 8.48
C CYS A 102 -7.32 13.03 8.83
N GLU A 103 -7.41 14.33 9.09
CA GLU A 103 -6.30 15.19 9.55
C GLU A 103 -5.10 15.22 8.58
N ASN A 104 -5.37 15.23 7.26
CA ASN A 104 -4.32 15.24 6.21
C ASN A 104 -4.06 16.61 5.56
N LYS A 105 -4.75 17.67 6.00
CA LYS A 105 -4.67 19.02 5.38
C LYS A 105 -4.96 19.03 3.87
N MET A 106 -5.80 18.12 3.39
CA MET A 106 -6.24 18.09 1.99
C MET A 106 -7.11 19.30 1.69
N THR A 107 -6.94 19.90 0.50
CA THR A 107 -7.75 21.04 0.03
C THR A 107 -8.76 20.65 -1.05
N ASP A 108 -8.59 19.47 -1.66
CA ASP A 108 -9.53 18.86 -2.58
C ASP A 108 -9.49 17.32 -2.44
N VAL A 109 -10.37 16.62 -3.15
CA VAL A 109 -10.48 15.15 -3.16
C VAL A 109 -10.16 14.54 -4.52
N LYS A 110 -9.39 15.26 -5.35
CA LYS A 110 -9.05 14.81 -6.70
C LYS A 110 -8.23 13.52 -6.63
N GLY A 111 -8.54 12.57 -7.50
CA GLY A 111 -7.94 11.23 -7.52
C GLY A 111 -8.82 10.17 -6.87
N LEU A 112 -9.79 10.55 -6.01
CA LEU A 112 -10.71 9.60 -5.40
C LEU A 112 -11.83 9.16 -6.35
N GLU A 113 -12.06 9.84 -7.48
CA GLU A 113 -13.16 9.55 -8.41
C GLU A 113 -13.09 8.16 -9.08
N LYS A 114 -11.95 7.48 -9.00
CA LYS A 114 -11.76 6.13 -9.54
C LYS A 114 -12.09 5.02 -8.54
N LEU A 115 -12.23 5.35 -7.26
CA LEU A 115 -12.57 4.41 -6.19
C LEU A 115 -14.07 4.11 -6.17
N THR A 116 -14.57 3.52 -7.26
CA THR A 116 -16.01 3.31 -7.50
C THR A 116 -16.67 2.36 -6.50
N GLN A 117 -15.89 1.57 -5.75
CA GLN A 117 -16.36 0.63 -4.73
C GLN A 117 -16.33 1.22 -3.31
N LEU A 118 -15.87 2.47 -3.15
CA LEU A 118 -15.73 3.11 -1.85
C LEU A 118 -17.11 3.38 -1.23
N ARG A 119 -17.30 2.91 0.00
CA ARG A 119 -18.55 3.03 0.77
C ARG A 119 -18.36 3.92 1.98
N ASP A 120 -17.20 3.84 2.60
CA ASP A 120 -16.84 4.60 3.78
C ASP A 120 -15.63 5.48 3.48
N LEU A 121 -15.81 6.80 3.62
CA LEU A 121 -14.77 7.79 3.40
C LEU A 121 -14.75 8.77 4.57
N ASP A 122 -13.66 8.79 5.32
CA ASP A 122 -13.44 9.75 6.40
C ASP A 122 -12.47 10.84 5.95
N LEU A 123 -12.97 12.08 5.90
CA LEU A 123 -12.22 13.28 5.54
C LEU A 123 -12.18 14.32 6.68
N TYR A 124 -12.55 13.92 7.90
CA TYR A 124 -12.57 14.83 9.06
C TYR A 124 -11.20 15.51 9.26
N GLY A 125 -11.20 16.79 9.65
CA GLY A 125 -9.95 17.52 9.91
C GLY A 125 -9.13 17.90 8.66
N ASN A 126 -9.70 17.79 7.46
CA ASN A 126 -9.10 18.35 6.24
C ASN A 126 -9.52 19.82 6.03
N GLN A 127 -8.91 20.47 5.03
CA GLN A 127 -9.10 21.87 4.67
C GLN A 127 -9.90 22.02 3.37
N LEU A 128 -10.90 21.15 3.19
CA LEU A 128 -11.78 21.13 2.03
C LEU A 128 -12.70 22.36 2.09
N ASN A 129 -12.74 23.14 1.00
CA ASN A 129 -13.61 24.32 0.85
C ASN A 129 -14.82 24.02 -0.03
#